data_AF-A0A4Q2U730-F1
#
_entry.id   AF-A0A4Q2U730-F1
#
_cell.length_a   1.000
_cell.length_b   1.000
_cell.length_c   1.000
_cell.angle_alpha   90.00
_cell.angle_beta   90.00
_cell.angle_gamma   90.00
#
_symmetry.space_group_name_H-M   'P 1'
#
loop_
_entity.id
_entity.type
_entity.pdbx_description
1 polymer ?
#
loop_
_entity_poly.entity_id
_entity_poly.type
_entity_poly.pdbx_seq_one_letter_code
_entity_poly.pdbx_strand_id
1 'polypeptide(L)' 'MGDLVNLRRFRKGRDRAGRAEDAARNRAAFGRTREERDASADEAARAAARLDGHRRDAPPDDTGCGAPQGGPAR' A
#
# COMPACT_ATOMS: atom_id res chain seq x y z
N MET A 1 18.03 52.49 -16.74
CA MET A 1 18.89 51.28 -16.85
C MET A 1 17.99 50.09 -16.65
N GLY A 2 17.77 49.27 -17.68
CA GLY A 2 16.85 48.13 -17.64
C GLY A 2 17.62 46.82 -17.50
N ASP A 3 17.23 45.98 -16.55
CA ASP A 3 17.86 44.67 -16.33
C ASP A 3 17.54 43.72 -17.49
N LEU A 4 18.57 43.31 -18.22
CA LEU A 4 18.45 42.32 -19.28
C LEU A 4 18.35 40.93 -18.68
N VAL A 5 17.12 40.47 -18.46
CA VAL A 5 16.88 39.14 -17.87
C VAL A 5 16.99 38.06 -18.94
N ASN A 6 17.95 37.14 -18.78
CA ASN A 6 18.13 36.04 -19.72
C ASN A 6 17.04 34.97 -19.54
N LEU A 7 16.01 35.04 -20.37
CA LEU A 7 14.86 34.13 -20.36
C LEU A 7 15.24 32.65 -20.58
N ARG A 8 16.33 32.37 -21.31
CA ARG A 8 16.82 31.00 -21.52
C ARG A 8 17.33 30.38 -20.23
N ARG A 9 18.08 31.15 -19.41
CA ARG A 9 18.55 30.69 -18.10
C ARG A 9 17.37 30.47 -17.15
N PHE A 10 16.37 31.36 -17.19
CA PHE A 10 15.15 31.23 -16.40
C PHE A 10 14.36 29.96 -16.75
N ARG A 11 14.09 29.72 -18.04
CA ARG A 11 13.41 28.49 -18.51
C ARG A 11 14.15 27.23 -18.10
N LYS A 12 15.48 27.20 -18.30
CA LYS A 12 16.33 26.08 -17.87
C LYS A 12 16.29 25.86 -16.35
N GLY A 13 16.17 26.92 -15.57
CA GLY A 13 15.97 26.85 -14.12
C GLY A 13 14.64 26.17 -13.78
N ARG A 14 13.54 26.59 -14.41
CA ARG A 14 12.21 25.99 -14.24
C ARG A 14 12.20 24.51 -14.60
N ASP A 15 12.80 24.14 -15.73
CA ASP A 15 12.84 22.75 -16.18
C ASP A 15 13.68 21.87 -15.22
N ARG A 16 14.76 22.41 -14.66
CA ARG A 16 15.55 21.71 -13.64
C ARG A 16 14.78 21.54 -12.34
N ALA A 17 14.00 22.53 -11.92
CA ALA A 17 13.16 22.46 -10.73
C ALA A 17 12.09 21.38 -10.87
N GLY A 18 11.36 21.34 -11.98
CA GLY A 18 10.36 20.29 -12.24
C GLY A 18 10.96 18.88 -12.22
N ARG A 19 12.14 18.69 -12.83
CA ARG A 19 12.86 17.41 -12.76
C ARG A 19 13.30 17.02 -11.36
N ALA A 20 13.64 17.99 -10.51
CA ALA A 20 14.03 17.74 -9.12
C ALA A 20 12.82 17.30 -8.28
N GLU A 21 11.65 17.91 -8.52
CA GLU A 21 10.38 17.50 -7.91
C GLU A 21 9.97 16.10 -8.37
N ASP A 22 10.04 15.81 -9.68
CA ASP A 22 9.82 14.46 -10.21
C ASP A 22 10.77 13.44 -9.58
N ALA A 23 12.05 13.77 -9.45
CA ALA A 23 13.02 12.92 -8.79
C ALA A 23 12.71 12.74 -7.30
N ALA A 24 12.25 13.77 -6.59
CA ALA A 24 11.84 13.68 -5.20
C ALA A 24 10.61 12.79 -5.03
N ARG A 25 9.59 12.93 -5.90
CA ARG A 25 8.43 12.04 -5.92
C ARG A 25 8.82 10.61 -6.24
N ASN A 26 9.71 10.42 -7.21
CA ASN A 26 10.20 9.09 -7.57
C ASN A 26 11.07 8.48 -6.47
N ARG A 27 11.83 9.27 -5.70
CA ARG A 27 12.51 8.78 -4.49
C ARG A 27 11.53 8.48 -3.36
N ALA A 28 10.46 9.24 -3.20
CA ALA A 28 9.44 8.91 -2.20
C ALA A 28 8.66 7.64 -2.58
N ALA A 29 8.31 7.50 -3.87
CA ALA A 29 7.54 6.37 -4.39
C ALA A 29 8.39 5.11 -4.62
N PHE A 30 9.62 5.28 -5.09
CA PHE A 30 10.52 4.20 -5.51
C PHE A 30 11.88 4.21 -4.80
N GLY A 31 12.09 5.05 -3.79
CA GLY A 31 13.34 5.08 -3.01
C GLY A 31 13.47 3.96 -1.98
N ARG A 32 12.50 3.04 -1.93
CA ARG A 32 12.79 1.67 -1.52
C ARG A 32 13.52 0.99 -2.67
N THR A 33 14.76 0.59 -2.41
CA THR A 33 15.57 -0.19 -3.33
C THR A 33 14.82 -1.47 -3.73
N ARG A 34 15.16 -2.06 -4.89
CA ARG A 34 14.51 -3.29 -5.36
C ARG A 34 14.59 -4.39 -4.29
N GLU A 35 15.73 -4.48 -3.62
CA GLU A 35 15.99 -5.43 -2.54
C GLU A 35 15.08 -5.20 -1.33
N GLU A 36 14.85 -3.95 -0.91
CA GLU A 36 13.92 -3.62 0.18
C GLU A 36 12.46 -3.85 -0.21
N ARG A 37 12.11 -3.65 -1.48
CA ARG A 37 10.77 -3.94 -2.00
C ARG A 37 10.49 -5.43 -2.02
N ASP A 38 11.46 -6.22 -2.49
CA ASP A 38 11.37 -7.67 -2.55
C ASP A 38 11.34 -8.26 -1.13
N ALA A 39 12.20 -7.78 -0.21
CA ALA A 39 12.17 -8.16 1.20
C ALA A 39 10.83 -7.84 1.87
N SER A 40 10.25 -6.65 1.62
CA SER A 40 8.94 -6.27 2.13
C SER A 40 7.80 -7.11 1.54
N ALA A 41 7.88 -7.48 0.26
CA ALA A 41 6.91 -8.37 -0.37
C ALA A 41 6.99 -9.79 0.19
N ASP A 42 8.20 -10.31 0.42
CA ASP A 42 8.43 -11.60 1.06
C ASP A 42 7.93 -11.62 2.50
N GLU A 43 8.16 -10.55 3.26
CA GLU A 43 7.60 -10.41 4.61
C GLU A 43 6.07 -10.37 4.60
N ALA A 44 5.47 -9.65 3.66
CA ALA A 44 4.01 -9.62 3.49
C ALA A 44 3.46 -10.99 3.10
N ALA A 45 4.13 -11.73 2.21
CA ALA A 45 3.75 -13.08 1.80
C ALA A 45 3.85 -14.07 2.98
N ARG A 46 4.91 -14.01 3.79
CA ARG A 46 5.04 -14.82 5.01
C ARG A 46 3.96 -14.47 6.03
N ALA A 47 3.64 -13.19 6.20
CA ALA A 47 2.57 -12.75 7.08
C ALA A 47 1.20 -13.25 6.59
N ALA A 48 0.91 -13.15 5.30
CA ALA A 48 -0.30 -13.69 4.69
C ALA A 48 -0.39 -15.21 4.87
N ALA A 49 0.68 -15.95 4.57
CA ALA A 49 0.71 -17.41 4.75
C ALA A 49 0.52 -17.83 6.22
N ARG A 50 1.07 -17.08 7.18
CA ARG A 50 0.81 -17.31 8.61
C ARG A 50 -0.66 -17.05 8.95
N LEU A 51 -1.22 -15.94 8.48
CA LEU A 51 -2.63 -15.61 8.69
C LEU A 51 -3.57 -16.64 8.06
N ASP A 52 -3.23 -17.13 6.87
CA ASP A 52 -3.99 -18.18 6.18
C ASP A 52 -3.85 -19.53 6.88
N GLY A 53 -2.66 -19.91 7.38
CA GLY A 53 -2.48 -21.11 8.19
C GLY A 53 -3.17 -21.04 9.55
N HIS A 54 -3.44 -19.84 10.06
CA HIS A 54 -4.26 -19.60 11.24
C HIS A 54 -5.74 -19.34 10.91
N ARG A 55 -6.10 -19.22 9.62
CA ARG A 55 -7.49 -19.11 9.19
C ARG A 55 -8.11 -20.48 9.38
N ARG A 56 -8.94 -20.59 10.42
CA ARG A 56 -9.90 -21.69 10.53
C ARG A 56 -10.93 -21.43 9.44
N ASP A 57 -10.81 -22.12 8.32
CA ASP A 57 -11.93 -22.25 7.39
C ASP A 57 -13.08 -22.83 8.20
N ALA A 58 -14.06 -21.99 8.54
CA ALA A 58 -15.28 -22.47 9.16
C ALA A 58 -15.87 -23.47 8.17
N PRO A 59 -16.03 -24.75 8.56
CA PRO A 59 -16.56 -25.74 7.65
C PRO A 59 -17.95 -25.28 7.19
N PRO A 60 -18.27 -25.44 5.90
CA PRO A 60 -19.65 -25.39 5.48
C PRO A 60 -20.33 -26.59 6.16
N ASP A 61 -21.43 -26.28 6.84
CA ASP A 61 -22.55 -27.20 7.10
C ASP A 61 -22.46 -28.09 8.37
N ASP A 62 -23.38 -27.76 9.30
CA ASP A 62 -24.28 -28.70 9.98
C ASP A 62 -23.92 -29.39 11.33
N THR A 63 -24.59 -28.85 12.36
CA THR A 63 -25.31 -29.55 13.48
C THR A 63 -24.60 -29.74 14.83
N GLY A 64 -25.08 -29.02 15.85
CA GLY A 64 -25.10 -29.54 17.23
C GLY A 64 -25.11 -28.50 18.36
N CYS A 65 -26.25 -28.42 19.06
CA CYS A 65 -26.40 -28.03 20.47
C CYS A 65 -26.75 -26.56 20.80
N GLY A 66 -27.96 -26.36 21.33
CA GLY A 66 -28.42 -25.12 21.94
C GLY A 66 -29.92 -24.91 21.87
N ALA A 67 -30.74 -25.91 22.25
CA ALA A 67 -32.17 -25.72 22.40
C ALA A 67 -32.47 -24.65 23.48
N PRO A 68 -33.39 -23.71 23.26
CA PRO A 68 -34.21 -23.18 24.33
C PRO A 68 -35.57 -23.89 24.30
N GLN A 69 -35.88 -24.54 25.40
CA GLN A 69 -37.22 -25.03 25.71
C GLN A 69 -38.20 -23.85 25.62
N GLY A 70 -39.21 -23.93 24.76
CA GLY A 70 -40.28 -22.94 24.65
C GLY A 70 -41.54 -23.56 24.07
N GLY A 71 -42.35 -24.17 24.94
CA GLY A 71 -43.63 -24.79 24.58
C GLY A 71 -44.71 -23.78 24.13
N PRO A 72 -45.84 -24.26 23.58
CA PRO A 72 -46.69 -23.51 22.67
C PRO A 72 -47.74 -22.63 23.36
N ALA A 73 -48.12 -21.52 22.71
CA ALA A 73 -49.36 -20.81 23.01
C ALA A 73 -49.86 -19.99 21.80
N ARG A 74 -50.63 -20.61 20.90
CA ARG A 74 -52.00 -20.24 20.47
C ARG A 74 -52.44 -21.05 19.26
#